data_AF-A0A846GMM4-F1
#
_entry.id   AF-A0A846GMM4-F1
#
_cell.length_a   1.000
_cell.length_b   1.000
_cell.length_c   1.000
_cell.angle_alpha   90.00
_cell.angle_beta   90.00
_cell.angle_gamma   90.00
#
_symmetry.space_group_name_H-M   'P 1'
#
loop_
_entity.id
_entity.type
_entity.pdbx_description
1 polymer ?
#
loop_
_entity_poly.entity_id
_entity_poly.type
_entity_poly.pdbx_seq_one_letter_code
_entity_poly.pdbx_strand_id
1 'polypeptide(L)'
;MENLKTTFNNTINVIKERIFDTDFKLANIPLSTIVLVVLILMFTQILRGLFTAIIISRIERLTSGTESTLDDEFLRIIRAPLGWLIWLAGLWVVQLVVASHLTPEQNQKIPEILFVSALFIATYILYRAAPLLGELLGGLAANTETELDDLFVPYFPRLFQISAVLIAAIKASEILLGASAGALIGLLGG
;
A
#
# COMPACT_ATOMS: atom_id res chain seq x y z
N MET A 1 15.76 25.05 -41.18
CA MET A 1 15.13 24.26 -40.09
C MET A 1 15.86 22.95 -39.79
N GLU A 2 16.70 22.44 -40.70
CA GLU A 2 17.40 21.16 -40.56
C GLU A 2 18.55 21.18 -39.54
N ASN A 3 19.33 22.28 -39.49
CA ASN A 3 20.43 22.47 -38.53
C ASN A 3 19.98 22.49 -37.06
N LEU A 4 18.78 23.03 -36.75
CA LEU A 4 18.27 23.08 -35.38
C LEU A 4 17.89 21.69 -34.85
N LYS A 5 17.33 20.82 -35.70
CA LYS A 5 17.04 19.42 -35.35
C LYS A 5 18.31 18.62 -35.13
N THR A 6 19.34 18.81 -35.96
CA THR A 6 20.63 18.12 -35.82
C THR A 6 21.37 18.55 -34.57
N THR A 7 21.44 19.85 -34.28
CA THR A 7 22.05 20.33 -33.03
C THR A 7 21.29 19.79 -31.81
N PHE A 8 19.95 19.83 -31.82
CA PHE A 8 19.15 19.32 -30.71
C PHE A 8 19.32 17.81 -30.49
N ASN A 9 19.31 17.02 -31.57
CA ASN A 9 19.55 15.58 -31.49
C ASN A 9 20.98 15.26 -31.01
N ASN A 10 21.98 16.02 -31.46
CA ASN A 10 23.35 15.86 -30.99
C ASN A 10 23.50 16.23 -29.51
N THR A 11 22.83 17.29 -29.04
CA THR A 11 22.83 17.64 -27.62
C THR A 11 22.14 16.57 -26.78
N ILE A 12 21.01 16.02 -27.24
CA ILE A 12 20.36 14.88 -26.58
C ILE A 12 21.27 13.66 -26.54
N ASN A 13 21.96 13.34 -27.64
CA ASN A 13 22.87 12.21 -27.71
C ASN A 13 24.08 12.39 -26.77
N VAL A 14 24.65 13.59 -26.70
CA VAL A 14 25.76 13.90 -25.79
C VAL A 14 25.31 13.87 -24.32
N ILE A 15 24.09 14.34 -24.01
CA ILE A 15 23.52 14.22 -22.66
C ILE A 15 23.26 12.75 -22.33
N LYS A 16 22.75 11.97 -23.28
CA LYS A 16 22.51 10.54 -23.12
C LYS A 16 23.82 9.80 -22.85
N GLU A 17 24.85 10.03 -23.65
CA GLU A 17 26.19 9.44 -23.45
C GLU A 17 26.78 9.87 -22.11
N ARG A 18 26.66 11.15 -21.72
CA ARG A 18 27.16 11.63 -20.43
C ARG A 18 26.38 11.19 -19.19
N ILE A 19 25.12 10.77 -19.31
CA ILE A 19 24.31 10.31 -18.17
C ILE A 19 24.32 8.78 -18.07
N PHE A 20 24.29 8.10 -19.21
CA PHE A 20 24.20 6.64 -19.28
C PHE A 20 25.56 5.95 -19.30
N ASP A 21 26.64 6.64 -19.71
CA ASP A 21 27.98 6.04 -19.91
C ASP A 21 29.03 6.52 -18.87
N THR A 22 28.65 7.40 -17.94
CA THR A 22 29.56 7.77 -16.84
C THR A 22 29.61 6.73 -15.74
N ASP A 23 30.81 6.20 -15.52
CA ASP A 23 31.30 5.51 -14.31
C ASP A 23 31.25 6.36 -13.01
N PHE A 24 30.30 7.29 -12.89
CA PHE A 24 30.11 8.09 -11.68
C PHE A 24 29.40 7.23 -10.62
N LYS A 25 30.19 6.43 -9.91
CA LYS A 25 29.74 5.56 -8.82
C LYS A 25 29.62 6.37 -7.53
N LEU A 26 28.50 7.05 -7.34
CA LEU A 26 28.10 7.48 -6.00
C LEU A 26 27.59 6.24 -5.26
N ALA A 27 28.32 5.78 -4.25
CA ALA A 27 27.98 4.63 -3.41
C ALA A 27 27.72 3.30 -4.18
N ASN A 28 28.49 3.04 -5.26
CA ASN A 28 28.38 1.82 -6.09
C ASN A 28 27.06 1.67 -6.88
N ILE A 29 26.26 2.74 -6.96
CA ILE A 29 25.02 2.78 -7.77
C ILE A 29 25.29 3.68 -9.00
N PRO A 30 24.99 3.21 -10.23
CA PRO A 30 25.10 4.03 -11.44
C PRO A 30 24.21 5.28 -11.36
N LEU A 31 24.71 6.41 -11.88
CA LEU A 31 23.95 7.66 -11.95
C LEU A 31 22.63 7.48 -12.71
N SER A 32 22.61 6.66 -13.76
CA SER A 32 21.41 6.32 -14.53
C SER A 32 20.33 5.66 -13.66
N THR A 33 20.71 4.78 -12.74
CA THR A 33 19.79 4.15 -11.77
C THR A 33 19.20 5.19 -10.83
N ILE A 34 20.00 6.13 -10.32
CA ILE A 34 19.52 7.21 -9.43
C ILE A 34 18.50 8.09 -10.16
N VAL A 35 18.81 8.50 -11.40
CA VAL A 35 17.89 9.28 -12.23
C VAL A 35 16.58 8.52 -12.47
N LEU A 36 16.66 7.22 -12.76
CA LEU A 36 15.50 6.37 -12.96
C LEU A 36 14.63 6.26 -11.69
N VAL A 37 15.24 6.12 -10.51
CA VAL A 37 14.53 6.11 -9.21
C VAL A 37 13.78 7.43 -9.00
N VAL A 38 14.44 8.57 -9.22
CA VAL A 38 13.80 9.88 -9.08
C VAL A 38 12.62 10.01 -10.05
N LEU A 39 12.78 9.59 -11.31
CA LEU A 39 11.69 9.60 -12.29
C LEU A 39 10.52 8.72 -11.87
N ILE A 40 10.79 7.51 -11.35
CA ILE A 40 9.75 6.61 -10.85
C ILE A 40 9.02 7.26 -9.68
N LEU A 41 9.73 7.81 -8.69
CA LEU A 41 9.11 8.46 -7.53
C LEU A 41 8.28 9.68 -7.93
N MET A 42 8.77 10.50 -8.87
CA MET A 42 7.99 11.62 -9.42
C MET A 42 6.72 11.13 -10.12
N PHE A 43 6.83 10.08 -10.95
CA PHE A 43 5.70 9.49 -11.63
C PHE A 43 4.68 8.88 -10.66
N THR A 44 5.15 8.15 -9.63
CA THR A 44 4.31 7.63 -8.55
C THR A 44 3.57 8.76 -7.83
N GLN A 45 4.23 9.89 -7.56
CA GLN A 45 3.59 11.02 -6.90
C GLN A 45 2.47 11.63 -7.75
N ILE A 46 2.68 11.73 -9.08
CA ILE A 46 1.65 12.17 -10.02
C ILE A 46 0.49 11.16 -10.05
N LEU A 47 0.80 9.86 -10.16
CA LEU A 47 -0.19 8.79 -10.13
C LEU A 47 -0.99 8.83 -8.84
N ARG A 48 -0.37 9.05 -7.70
CA ARG A 48 -1.06 9.14 -6.40
C ARG A 48 -2.14 10.20 -6.43
N GLY A 49 -1.83 11.41 -6.91
CA GLY A 49 -2.81 12.48 -7.04
C GLY A 49 -3.94 12.12 -8.01
N LEU A 50 -3.58 11.59 -9.17
CA LEU A 50 -4.54 11.22 -10.22
C LEU A 50 -5.47 10.08 -9.78
N PHE A 51 -4.94 8.97 -9.30
CA PHE A 51 -5.71 7.82 -8.85
C PHE A 51 -6.60 8.17 -7.65
N THR A 52 -6.08 8.95 -6.70
CA THR A 52 -6.89 9.37 -5.55
C THR A 52 -8.07 10.21 -6.04
N ALA A 53 -7.86 11.16 -6.94
CA ALA A 53 -8.93 11.97 -7.53
C ALA A 53 -9.92 11.13 -8.37
N ILE A 54 -9.44 10.21 -9.20
CA ILE A 54 -10.28 9.34 -10.03
C ILE A 54 -11.13 8.40 -9.16
N ILE A 55 -10.53 7.75 -8.17
CA ILE A 55 -11.26 6.79 -7.31
C ILE A 55 -12.33 7.54 -6.50
N ILE A 56 -11.99 8.69 -5.91
CA ILE A 56 -12.97 9.51 -5.17
C ILE A 56 -14.11 9.93 -6.09
N SER A 57 -13.81 10.54 -7.25
CA SER A 57 -14.85 11.01 -8.17
C SER A 57 -15.70 9.87 -8.74
N ARG A 58 -15.13 8.69 -8.95
CA ARG A 58 -15.88 7.52 -9.42
C ARG A 58 -16.82 6.99 -8.35
N ILE A 59 -16.37 6.93 -7.10
CA ILE A 59 -17.19 6.44 -6.00
C ILE A 59 -18.27 7.46 -5.63
N GLU A 60 -17.94 8.76 -5.54
CA GLU A 60 -18.94 9.84 -5.35
C GLU A 60 -20.03 9.79 -6.44
N ARG A 61 -19.66 9.51 -7.69
CA ARG A 61 -20.64 9.37 -8.78
C ARG A 61 -21.50 8.11 -8.64
N LEU A 62 -21.00 7.04 -8.01
CA LEU A 62 -21.77 5.82 -7.74
C LEU A 62 -22.67 5.97 -6.51
N THR A 63 -22.21 6.68 -5.46
CA THR A 63 -22.99 6.95 -4.24
C THR A 63 -23.97 8.11 -4.38
N SER A 64 -23.78 8.99 -5.37
CA SER A 64 -24.75 10.09 -5.65
C SER A 64 -26.17 9.63 -6.00
N GLY A 65 -26.38 8.33 -6.24
CA GLY A 65 -27.69 7.73 -6.47
C GLY A 65 -28.26 6.93 -5.29
N THR A 66 -27.56 6.79 -4.17
CA THR A 66 -27.98 5.98 -3.01
C THR A 66 -28.07 6.84 -1.74
N GLU A 67 -29.16 6.72 -0.96
CA GLU A 67 -29.33 7.40 0.35
C GLU A 67 -28.53 6.73 1.49
N SER A 68 -27.54 5.89 1.17
CA SER A 68 -26.84 5.04 2.13
C SER A 68 -25.66 5.76 2.79
N THR A 69 -25.75 6.02 4.10
CA THR A 69 -24.68 6.66 4.89
C THR A 69 -23.44 5.77 5.05
N LEU A 70 -23.60 4.45 4.93
CA LEU A 70 -22.52 3.48 5.13
C LEU A 70 -21.48 3.51 4.00
N ASP A 71 -21.92 3.74 2.76
CA ASP A 71 -21.04 3.77 1.59
C ASP A 71 -20.09 4.98 1.64
N ASP A 72 -20.61 6.13 2.07
CA ASP A 72 -19.83 7.37 2.24
C ASP A 72 -18.81 7.25 3.37
N GLU A 73 -19.18 6.62 4.48
CA GLU A 73 -18.25 6.40 5.58
C GLU A 73 -17.15 5.39 5.21
N PHE A 74 -17.48 4.33 4.48
CA PHE A 74 -16.50 3.39 3.96
C PHE A 74 -15.53 4.06 2.99
N LEU A 75 -16.02 4.90 2.08
CA LEU A 75 -15.19 5.69 1.18
C LEU A 75 -14.22 6.59 1.96
N ARG A 76 -14.69 7.25 3.01
CA ARG A 76 -13.87 8.09 3.90
C ARG A 76 -12.76 7.29 4.59
N ILE A 77 -13.01 6.01 4.90
CA ILE A 77 -12.02 5.11 5.49
C ILE A 77 -10.95 4.73 4.49
N ILE A 78 -11.34 4.35 3.26
CA ILE A 78 -10.43 3.87 2.21
C ILE A 78 -9.61 4.99 1.58
N ARG A 79 -10.12 6.23 1.56
CA ARG A 79 -9.49 7.37 0.90
C ARG A 79 -8.03 7.61 1.32
N ALA A 80 -7.74 7.54 2.62
CA ALA A 80 -6.38 7.75 3.11
C ALA A 80 -5.43 6.57 2.79
N PRO A 81 -5.81 5.31 3.07
CA PRO A 81 -5.06 4.11 2.68
C PRO A 81 -4.72 3.98 1.20
N LEU A 82 -5.62 4.38 0.28
CA LEU A 82 -5.36 4.31 -1.16
C LEU A 82 -4.11 5.09 -1.56
N GLY A 83 -3.96 6.30 -1.02
CA GLY A 83 -2.79 7.13 -1.27
C GLY A 83 -1.49 6.47 -0.79
N TRP A 84 -1.55 5.77 0.35
CA TRP A 84 -0.42 5.03 0.89
C TRP A 84 -0.08 3.79 0.06
N LEU A 85 -1.08 3.05 -0.42
CA LEU A 85 -0.89 1.87 -1.28
C LEU A 85 -0.20 2.23 -2.60
N ILE A 86 -0.59 3.33 -3.24
CA ILE A 86 0.05 3.79 -4.47
C ILE A 86 1.52 4.15 -4.22
N TRP A 87 1.78 4.82 -3.09
CA TRP A 87 3.14 5.17 -2.70
C TRP A 87 3.99 3.92 -2.43
N LEU A 88 3.41 2.94 -1.75
CA LEU A 88 4.05 1.66 -1.46
C LEU A 88 4.34 0.87 -2.74
N ALA A 89 3.43 0.87 -3.70
CA ALA A 89 3.64 0.26 -5.02
C ALA A 89 4.80 0.95 -5.77
N GLY A 90 4.89 2.28 -5.71
CA GLY A 90 6.03 3.01 -6.27
C GLY A 90 7.36 2.65 -5.62
N LEU A 91 7.40 2.52 -4.29
CA LEU A 91 8.59 2.05 -3.57
C LEU A 91 8.98 0.63 -3.96
N TRP A 92 7.99 -0.25 -4.18
CA TRP A 92 8.24 -1.60 -4.65
C TRP A 92 8.86 -1.62 -6.05
N VAL A 93 8.37 -0.79 -6.98
CA VAL A 93 8.97 -0.63 -8.31
C VAL A 93 10.40 -0.08 -8.21
N VAL A 94 10.64 0.91 -7.33
CA VAL A 94 12.00 1.42 -7.05
C VAL A 94 12.92 0.31 -6.55
N GLN A 95 12.44 -0.54 -5.63
CA GLN A 95 13.22 -1.65 -5.12
C GLN A 95 13.63 -2.62 -6.23
N LEU A 96 12.76 -2.93 -7.18
CA LEU A 96 13.09 -3.79 -8.33
C LEU A 96 14.22 -3.21 -9.20
N VAL A 97 14.22 -1.89 -9.40
CA VAL A 97 15.24 -1.20 -10.20
C VAL A 97 16.59 -1.17 -9.49
N VAL A 98 16.59 -0.91 -8.18
CA VAL A 98 17.82 -0.78 -7.40
C VAL A 98 18.34 -2.13 -6.91
N ALA A 99 17.54 -3.20 -6.93
CA ALA A 99 17.89 -4.52 -6.41
C ALA A 99 19.23 -5.07 -6.91
N SER A 100 19.58 -4.81 -8.17
CA SER A 100 20.86 -5.23 -8.76
C SER A 100 22.10 -4.58 -8.14
N HIS A 101 21.92 -3.49 -7.39
CA HIS A 101 22.97 -2.72 -6.73
C HIS A 101 22.93 -2.81 -5.20
N LEU A 102 21.96 -3.53 -4.64
CA LEU A 102 21.80 -3.71 -3.19
C LEU A 102 22.53 -4.97 -2.71
N THR A 103 22.91 -4.99 -1.43
CA THR A 103 23.45 -6.20 -0.81
C THR A 103 22.36 -7.29 -0.71
N PRO A 104 22.73 -8.58 -0.64
CA PRO A 104 21.76 -9.66 -0.46
C PRO A 104 20.85 -9.46 0.76
N GLU A 105 21.40 -8.96 1.87
CA GLU A 105 20.64 -8.64 3.08
C GLU A 105 19.60 -7.53 2.84
N GLN A 106 19.97 -6.46 2.13
CA GLN A 106 19.04 -5.38 1.77
C GLN A 106 17.94 -5.86 0.84
N ASN A 107 18.27 -6.71 -0.13
CA ASN A 107 17.31 -7.29 -1.06
C ASN A 107 16.29 -8.22 -0.39
N GLN A 108 16.63 -8.78 0.77
CA GLN A 108 15.69 -9.54 1.59
C GLN A 108 14.87 -8.62 2.51
N LYS A 109 15.53 -7.67 3.20
CA LYS A 109 14.90 -6.84 4.23
C LYS A 109 13.96 -5.76 3.69
N ILE A 110 14.26 -5.15 2.54
CA ILE A 110 13.40 -4.08 1.99
C ILE A 110 12.01 -4.62 1.61
N PRO A 111 11.87 -5.74 0.87
CA PRO A 111 10.56 -6.34 0.61
C PRO A 111 9.79 -6.71 1.89
N GLU A 112 10.48 -7.24 2.92
CA GLU A 112 9.87 -7.54 4.23
C GLU A 112 9.26 -6.27 4.86
N ILE A 113 9.99 -5.15 4.87
CA ILE A 113 9.52 -3.86 5.39
C ILE A 113 8.34 -3.32 4.58
N LEU A 114 8.40 -3.42 3.24
CA LEU A 114 7.30 -3.02 2.36
C LEU A 114 6.05 -3.85 2.64
N PHE A 115 6.19 -5.16 2.87
CA PHE A 115 5.08 -6.03 3.20
C PHE A 115 4.49 -5.71 4.58
N VAL A 116 5.30 -5.49 5.61
CA VAL A 116 4.82 -5.06 6.94
C VAL A 116 4.08 -3.73 6.84
N SER A 117 4.55 -2.82 5.98
CA SER A 117 3.86 -1.55 5.70
C SER A 117 2.50 -1.79 5.04
N ALA A 118 2.41 -2.70 4.06
CA ALA A 118 1.14 -3.09 3.44
C ALA A 118 0.18 -3.71 4.46
N LEU A 119 0.69 -4.58 5.33
CA LEU A 119 -0.07 -5.22 6.40
C LEU A 119 -0.64 -4.16 7.35
N PHE A 120 0.15 -3.19 7.76
CA PHE A 120 -0.32 -2.07 8.59
C PHE A 120 -1.47 -1.30 7.93
N ILE A 121 -1.35 -1.00 6.63
CA ILE A 121 -2.42 -0.33 5.86
C ILE A 121 -3.69 -1.18 5.84
N ALA A 122 -3.57 -2.49 5.59
CA ALA A 122 -4.71 -3.42 5.57
C ALA A 122 -5.39 -3.50 6.96
N THR A 123 -4.60 -3.61 8.03
CA THR A 123 -5.11 -3.63 9.41
C THR A 123 -5.81 -2.32 9.76
N TYR A 124 -5.26 -1.18 9.33
CA TYR A 124 -5.91 0.11 9.53
C TYR A 124 -7.29 0.16 8.84
N ILE A 125 -7.40 -0.30 7.59
CA ILE A 125 -8.67 -0.38 6.87
C ILE A 125 -9.65 -1.27 7.64
N LEU A 126 -9.25 -2.49 8.00
CA LEU A 126 -10.11 -3.45 8.70
C LEU A 126 -10.58 -2.93 10.06
N TYR A 127 -9.65 -2.38 10.85
CA TYR A 127 -9.96 -1.83 12.18
C TYR A 127 -11.00 -0.71 12.09
N ARG A 128 -10.86 0.17 11.08
CA ARG A 128 -11.74 1.31 10.90
C ARG A 128 -13.06 0.97 10.21
N ALA A 129 -13.08 -0.08 9.39
CA ALA A 129 -14.30 -0.61 8.76
C ALA A 129 -15.14 -1.50 9.71
N ALA A 130 -14.55 -2.02 10.79
CA ALA A 130 -15.23 -2.90 11.74
C ALA A 130 -16.53 -2.31 12.36
N PRO A 131 -16.63 -1.02 12.72
CA PRO A 131 -17.88 -0.42 13.16
C PRO A 131 -18.98 -0.44 12.08
N LEU A 132 -18.62 -0.18 10.81
CA LEU A 132 -19.57 -0.24 9.70
C LEU A 132 -20.15 -1.64 9.50
N LEU A 133 -19.31 -2.67 9.66
CA LEU A 133 -19.77 -4.06 9.65
C LEU A 133 -20.74 -4.34 10.81
N GLY A 134 -20.52 -3.73 11.98
CA GLY A 134 -21.45 -3.81 13.10
C GLY A 134 -22.81 -3.19 12.81
N GLU A 135 -22.84 -2.02 12.16
CA GLU A 135 -24.08 -1.37 11.76
C GLU A 135 -24.86 -2.20 10.72
N LEU A 136 -24.16 -2.77 9.74
CA LEU A 136 -24.75 -3.70 8.78
C LEU A 136 -25.35 -4.94 9.47
N LEU A 137 -24.60 -5.54 10.39
CA LEU A 137 -25.07 -6.71 11.14
C LEU A 137 -26.24 -6.36 12.05
N GLY A 138 -26.24 -5.18 12.68
CA GLY A 138 -27.36 -4.69 13.48
C GLY A 138 -28.63 -4.49 12.64
N GLY A 139 -28.50 -3.96 11.42
CA GLY A 139 -29.62 -3.84 10.49
C GLY A 139 -30.20 -5.19 10.04
N LEU A 140 -29.36 -6.24 9.94
CA LEU A 140 -29.81 -7.59 9.62
C LEU A 140 -30.43 -8.30 10.83
N ALA A 141 -29.84 -8.13 12.02
CA ALA A 141 -30.37 -8.68 13.28
C ALA A 141 -31.74 -8.09 13.62
N ALA A 142 -31.95 -6.78 13.38
CA ALA A 142 -33.25 -6.13 13.57
C ALA A 142 -34.39 -6.70 12.71
N ASN A 143 -34.07 -7.43 11.63
CA ASN A 143 -35.04 -8.13 10.78
C ASN A 143 -35.22 -9.61 11.19
N THR A 144 -34.59 -10.06 12.27
CA THR A 144 -34.64 -11.45 12.76
C THR A 144 -35.39 -11.49 14.10
N GLU A 145 -36.21 -12.51 14.34
CA GLU A 145 -37.10 -12.60 15.52
C GLU A 145 -36.39 -13.01 16.83
N THR A 146 -35.05 -13.07 16.86
CA THR A 146 -34.26 -13.67 17.94
C THR A 146 -33.61 -12.62 18.85
N GLU A 147 -34.10 -12.50 20.09
CA GLU A 147 -33.53 -11.62 21.15
C GLU A 147 -32.04 -11.91 21.45
N LEU A 148 -31.57 -13.10 21.11
CA LEU A 148 -30.16 -13.48 21.28
C LEU A 148 -29.23 -12.71 20.34
N ASP A 149 -29.66 -12.42 19.10
CA ASP A 149 -28.78 -11.79 18.11
C ASP A 149 -28.50 -10.32 18.48
N ASP A 150 -29.51 -9.62 19.00
CA ASP A 150 -29.40 -8.25 19.50
C ASP A 150 -28.38 -8.11 20.63
N LEU A 151 -28.20 -9.16 21.45
CA LEU A 151 -27.21 -9.17 22.52
C LEU A 151 -25.77 -9.28 21.97
N PHE A 152 -25.56 -9.90 20.81
CA PHE A 152 -24.23 -10.12 20.22
C PHE A 152 -23.78 -9.01 19.27
N VAL A 153 -24.69 -8.35 18.56
CA VAL A 153 -24.43 -7.23 17.63
C VAL A 153 -23.37 -6.24 18.15
N PRO A 154 -23.46 -5.69 19.38
CA PRO A 154 -22.52 -4.68 19.86
C PRO A 154 -21.07 -5.19 20.05
N TYR A 155 -20.86 -6.50 20.12
CA TYR A 155 -19.54 -7.10 20.32
C TYR A 155 -18.80 -7.38 19.01
N PHE A 156 -19.50 -7.52 17.88
CA PHE A 156 -18.89 -7.84 16.58
C PHE A 156 -17.83 -6.84 16.14
N PRO A 157 -18.05 -5.50 16.20
CA PRO A 157 -17.02 -4.53 15.83
C PRO A 157 -15.72 -4.73 16.61
N ARG A 158 -15.83 -4.94 17.93
CA ARG A 158 -14.67 -5.15 18.80
C ARG A 158 -13.96 -6.45 18.47
N LEU A 159 -14.70 -7.52 18.17
CA LEU A 159 -14.15 -8.80 17.74
C LEU A 159 -13.33 -8.65 16.45
N PHE A 160 -13.85 -7.95 15.44
CA PHE A 160 -13.14 -7.69 14.18
C PHE A 160 -11.89 -6.84 14.40
N GLN A 161 -11.98 -5.80 15.24
CA GLN A 161 -10.83 -4.96 15.58
C GLN A 161 -9.72 -5.73 16.27
N ILE A 162 -10.06 -6.49 17.30
CA ILE A 162 -9.09 -7.32 18.05
C ILE A 162 -8.46 -8.35 17.11
N SER A 163 -9.27 -9.04 16.30
CA SER A 163 -8.78 -10.04 15.36
C SER A 163 -7.83 -9.42 14.31
N ALA A 164 -8.18 -8.26 13.76
CA ALA A 164 -7.33 -7.57 12.78
C ALA A 164 -5.97 -7.19 13.37
N VAL A 165 -5.95 -6.65 14.59
CA VAL A 165 -4.71 -6.29 15.30
C VAL A 165 -3.91 -7.55 15.66
N LEU A 166 -4.56 -8.60 16.15
CA LEU A 166 -3.92 -9.86 16.51
C LEU A 166 -3.24 -10.50 15.30
N ILE A 167 -3.96 -10.64 14.18
CA ILE A 167 -3.43 -11.19 12.93
C ILE A 167 -2.25 -10.34 12.44
N ALA A 168 -2.37 -9.01 12.49
CA ALA A 168 -1.29 -8.12 12.10
C ALA A 168 -0.05 -8.28 12.97
N ALA A 169 -0.22 -8.35 14.30
CA ALA A 169 0.88 -8.53 15.23
C ALA A 169 1.59 -9.87 15.01
N ILE A 170 0.83 -10.95 14.80
CA ILE A 170 1.37 -12.27 14.47
C ILE A 170 2.15 -12.20 13.16
N LYS A 171 1.54 -11.71 12.08
CA LYS A 171 2.19 -11.64 10.75
C LYS A 171 3.40 -10.73 10.72
N ALA A 172 3.35 -9.58 11.39
CA ALA A 172 4.50 -8.69 11.51
C ALA A 172 5.64 -9.35 12.30
N SER A 173 5.31 -10.05 13.39
CA SER A 173 6.30 -10.79 14.19
C SER A 173 6.96 -11.90 13.38
N GLU A 174 6.19 -12.66 12.59
CA GLU A 174 6.73 -13.70 11.69
C GLU A 174 7.76 -13.13 10.72
N ILE A 175 7.43 -12.00 10.09
CA ILE A 175 8.27 -11.39 9.06
C ILE A 175 9.51 -10.74 9.67
N LEU A 176 9.38 -10.04 10.79
CA LEU A 176 10.49 -9.32 11.41
C LEU A 176 11.47 -10.26 12.15
N LEU A 177 10.95 -11.28 12.83
CA LEU A 177 11.76 -12.20 13.63
C LEU A 177 12.26 -13.41 12.82
N GLY A 178 11.74 -13.64 11.61
CA GLY A 178 12.12 -14.77 10.76
C GLY A 178 11.74 -16.14 11.33
N ALA A 179 10.97 -16.17 12.42
CA ALA A 179 10.42 -17.37 13.03
C ALA A 179 8.97 -17.54 12.61
N SER A 180 8.58 -18.73 12.14
CA SER A 180 7.18 -18.98 11.80
C SER A 180 6.34 -18.96 13.08
N ALA A 181 5.14 -18.35 13.06
CA ALA A 181 4.24 -18.38 14.22
C ALA A 181 3.81 -19.81 14.53
N GLY A 182 3.87 -20.72 13.54
CA GLY A 182 3.71 -22.16 13.75
C GLY A 182 4.77 -22.76 14.68
N ALA A 183 6.02 -22.28 14.65
CA ALA A 183 7.06 -22.73 15.57
C ALA A 183 6.85 -22.19 16.99
N LEU A 184 6.38 -20.95 17.15
CA LEU A 184 6.10 -20.36 18.46
C LEU A 184 4.86 -20.99 19.11
N ILE A 185 3.80 -21.25 18.34
CA ILE A 185 2.60 -21.95 18.82
C ILE A 185 2.92 -23.43 19.11
N GLY A 186 3.75 -24.07 18.29
CA GLY A 186 4.21 -25.45 18.52
C GLY A 186 5.08 -25.60 19.78
N LEU A 187 5.83 -24.57 20.17
CA LEU A 187 6.60 -24.56 21.43
C LEU A 187 5.74 -24.35 22.69
N LEU A 188 4.57 -23.71 22.56
CA LEU A 188 3.64 -23.48 23.67
C LEU A 188 2.59 -24.59 23.82
N GLY A 189 2.33 -25.35 22.75
CA GLY A 189 1.36 -26.45 22.72
C GLY A 189 1.97 -27.86 22.80
N GLY A 190 3.28 -27.99 22.97
CA GLY A 190 4.02 -29.25 23.11
C GLY A 190 4.37 -29.59 24.56
#